data_AF-A0A7W0WU86-F1
#
_entry.id   AF-A0A7W0WU86-F1
#
_cell.length_a   1.000
_cell.length_b   1.000
_cell.length_c   1.000
_cell.angle_alpha   90.00
_cell.angle_beta   90.00
_cell.angle_gamma   90.00
#
_symmetry.space_group_name_H-M   'P 1'
#
loop_
_entity.id
_entity.type
_entity.pdbx_description
1 polymer ?
#
loop_
_entity_poly.entity_id
_entity_poly.type
_entity_poly.pdbx_seq_one_letter_code
_entity_poly.pdbx_strand_id
1 'polypeptide(L)'
;ALVQTAKKELTDTGTALRAKLDKLDGVIANTESITDKIDDDKGTLGRLVNDPTIADNVEQITEDAKGFLGTLFGLKTYVGLRSEYNVISSLARHYISVELHTRPDKYYLIEIEKGPRGNYPEVTLVHDPTVDPDNWIRKSVIHDSIRFTFQFAKRFGDVTLRYGLKESTGGIGVDYDLIMGGRALKLQADVFDATFDDLPRVKLAAAFEVFRHFYILGGVDELLNSPETLQIIKGTAGVPVQFDTFHYGRDYFFGAMLRFNDEDLAALLTVGGSAVGGAAK
;
A
#
# COMPACT_ATOMS: atom_id res chain seq x y z
N ALA A 1 -15.09 22.52 32.00
CA ALA A 1 -15.92 21.48 31.35
C ALA A 1 -15.22 20.87 30.14
N LEU A 2 -14.88 21.64 29.08
CA LEU A 2 -14.26 21.12 27.84
C LEU A 2 -12.95 20.32 28.04
N VAL A 3 -12.04 20.80 28.89
CA VAL A 3 -10.73 20.16 29.13
C VAL A 3 -10.88 18.80 29.85
N GLN A 4 -11.90 18.66 30.71
CA GLN A 4 -12.20 17.38 31.37
C GLN A 4 -12.81 16.38 30.38
N THR A 5 -13.66 16.83 29.47
CA THR A 5 -14.23 15.99 28.40
C THR A 5 -13.15 15.53 27.41
N ALA A 6 -12.27 16.42 26.97
CA ALA A 6 -11.17 16.07 26.07
C ALA A 6 -10.18 15.09 26.71
N LYS A 7 -9.88 15.25 28.00
CA LYS A 7 -8.99 14.33 28.74
C LYS A 7 -9.65 12.96 28.95
N LYS A 8 -10.97 12.93 29.17
CA LYS A 8 -11.74 11.68 29.28
C LYS A 8 -11.81 10.93 27.96
N GLU A 9 -12.11 11.61 26.85
CA GLU A 9 -12.12 10.99 25.52
C GLU A 9 -10.74 10.49 25.09
N LEU A 10 -9.66 11.19 25.45
CA LEU A 10 -8.29 10.75 25.14
C LEU A 10 -7.89 9.50 25.96
N THR A 11 -8.30 9.42 27.23
CA THR A 11 -8.07 8.24 28.08
C THR A 11 -8.91 7.05 27.61
N ASP A 12 -10.17 7.28 27.22
CA ASP A 12 -11.06 6.23 26.72
C ASP A 12 -10.55 5.69 25.36
N THR A 13 -10.06 6.58 24.49
CA THR A 13 -9.42 6.21 23.21
C THR A 13 -8.11 5.46 23.41
N GLY A 14 -7.28 5.89 24.37
CA GLY A 14 -6.02 5.21 24.71
C GLY A 14 -6.23 3.82 25.32
N THR A 15 -7.33 3.61 26.04
CA THR A 15 -7.69 2.31 26.63
C THR A 15 -8.25 1.36 25.58
N ALA A 16 -9.10 1.87 24.67
CA ALA A 16 -9.61 1.10 23.53
C ALA A 16 -8.51 0.73 22.52
N LEU A 17 -7.52 1.61 22.33
CA LEU A 17 -6.36 1.35 21.47
C LEU A 17 -5.44 0.30 22.09
N ARG A 18 -5.15 0.36 23.40
CA ARG A 18 -4.38 -0.70 24.09
C ARG A 18 -5.08 -2.05 24.04
N ALA A 19 -6.39 -2.11 24.29
CA ALA A 19 -7.14 -3.37 24.21
C ALA A 19 -7.19 -3.98 22.79
N LYS A 20 -7.05 -3.15 21.74
CA LYS A 20 -6.92 -3.60 20.35
C LYS A 20 -5.49 -4.03 20.00
N LEU A 21 -4.48 -3.41 20.60
CA LEU A 21 -3.07 -3.78 20.46
C LEU A 21 -2.74 -5.07 21.20
N ASP A 22 -3.29 -5.30 22.40
CA ASP A 22 -3.16 -6.57 23.13
C ASP A 22 -3.79 -7.75 22.37
N LYS A 23 -4.85 -7.48 21.58
CA LYS A 23 -5.42 -8.47 20.65
C LYS A 23 -4.56 -8.68 19.40
N LEU A 24 -3.75 -7.69 19.01
CA LEU A 24 -2.83 -7.79 17.89
C LEU A 24 -1.59 -8.61 18.28
N ASP A 25 -1.08 -8.46 19.51
CA ASP A 25 0.02 -9.26 20.06
C ASP A 25 -0.33 -10.77 20.13
N GLY A 26 -1.60 -11.11 20.41
CA GLY A 26 -2.09 -12.49 20.37
C GLY A 26 -2.17 -13.10 18.96
N VAL A 27 -2.25 -12.27 17.90
CA VAL A 27 -2.20 -12.72 16.50
C VAL A 27 -0.75 -12.90 16.03
N ILE A 28 0.18 -12.09 16.55
CA ILE A 28 1.61 -12.16 16.23
C ILE A 28 2.27 -13.38 16.90
N ALA A 29 1.83 -13.78 18.11
CA ALA A 29 2.37 -14.94 18.81
C ALA A 29 2.07 -16.30 18.15
N ASN A 30 1.15 -16.39 17.19
CA ASN A 30 0.80 -17.64 16.50
C ASN A 30 1.53 -17.84 15.16
N THR A 31 2.55 -17.03 14.85
CA THR A 31 3.36 -17.18 13.62
C THR A 31 4.67 -17.97 13.84
N GLU A 32 4.93 -18.51 15.04
CA GLU A 32 6.00 -19.49 15.27
C GLU A 32 5.45 -20.92 15.19
N SER A 33 5.32 -21.48 13.97
CA SER A 33 5.37 -22.93 13.68
C SER A 33 4.93 -23.22 12.23
N ILE A 34 5.57 -22.63 11.23
CA ILE A 34 5.51 -23.17 9.86
C ILE A 34 6.91 -23.07 9.26
N THR A 35 7.82 -23.91 9.74
CA THR A 35 9.08 -24.15 9.04
C THR A 35 9.47 -25.61 9.21
N ASP A 36 8.65 -26.48 8.62
CA ASP A 36 9.10 -27.81 8.26
C ASP A 36 8.33 -28.25 7.00
N LYS A 37 9.12 -28.62 5.98
CA LYS A 37 8.77 -29.01 4.60
C LYS A 37 8.83 -27.85 3.59
N ILE A 38 9.86 -27.84 2.75
CA ILE A 38 9.88 -28.58 1.47
C ILE A 38 11.24 -28.27 0.83
N ASP A 39 12.17 -29.22 0.96
CA ASP A 39 13.11 -29.55 -0.10
C ASP A 39 12.28 -30.14 -1.25
N ASP A 40 12.16 -29.43 -2.38
CA ASP A 40 12.23 -30.07 -3.71
C ASP A 40 12.28 -29.00 -4.80
N ASP A 41 13.28 -29.13 -5.67
CA ASP A 41 13.47 -28.36 -6.89
C ASP A 41 12.27 -28.48 -7.84
N LYS A 42 11.62 -27.35 -8.19
CA LYS A 42 10.94 -27.11 -9.49
C LYS A 42 10.32 -25.70 -9.62
N GLY A 43 10.91 -24.90 -10.52
CA GLY A 43 10.29 -23.95 -11.47
C GLY A 43 9.18 -22.98 -11.01
N THR A 44 9.51 -21.68 -10.94
CA THR A 44 8.67 -20.54 -10.50
C THR A 44 7.55 -20.08 -11.45
N LEU A 45 7.35 -20.71 -12.60
CA LEU A 45 6.27 -20.33 -13.54
C LEU A 45 5.06 -21.28 -13.55
N GLY A 46 5.17 -22.49 -12.97
CA GLY A 46 4.06 -23.43 -12.85
C GLY A 46 3.24 -23.28 -11.57
N ARG A 47 3.84 -22.73 -10.49
CA ARG A 47 3.17 -22.55 -9.19
C ARG A 47 2.13 -21.43 -9.20
N LEU A 48 2.30 -20.37 -10.00
CA LEU A 48 1.33 -19.26 -10.04
C LEU A 48 -0.04 -19.67 -10.61
N VAL A 49 -0.11 -20.78 -11.35
CA VAL A 49 -1.34 -21.25 -12.01
C VAL A 49 -2.02 -22.34 -11.17
N ASN A 50 -1.35 -22.93 -10.19
CA ASN A 50 -1.84 -24.14 -9.53
C ASN A 50 -1.41 -24.22 -8.05
N ASP A 51 -1.45 -23.09 -7.34
CA ASP A 51 -1.26 -23.07 -5.88
C ASP A 51 -2.63 -22.90 -5.19
N PRO A 52 -3.15 -23.93 -4.51
CA PRO A 52 -4.42 -23.84 -3.79
C PRO A 52 -4.40 -22.80 -2.66
N THR A 53 -3.22 -22.37 -2.16
CA THR A 53 -3.13 -21.35 -1.09
C THR A 53 -3.44 -19.93 -1.55
N ILE A 54 -3.36 -19.59 -2.84
CA ILE A 54 -3.77 -18.26 -3.33
C ILE A 54 -5.30 -18.16 -3.40
N ALA A 55 -5.98 -19.25 -3.74
CA ALA A 55 -7.45 -19.31 -3.76
C ALA A 55 -8.03 -19.11 -2.35
N ASP A 56 -7.45 -19.80 -1.35
CA ASP A 56 -7.89 -19.71 0.04
C ASP A 56 -7.71 -18.31 0.64
N ASN A 57 -6.60 -17.62 0.31
CA ASN A 57 -6.33 -16.27 0.80
C ASN A 57 -7.19 -15.18 0.15
N VAL A 58 -7.53 -15.33 -1.14
CA VAL A 58 -8.43 -14.37 -1.83
C VAL A 58 -9.87 -14.53 -1.34
N GLU A 59 -10.31 -15.76 -1.07
CA GLU A 59 -11.64 -16.03 -0.53
C GLU A 59 -11.78 -15.47 0.90
N GLN A 60 -10.79 -15.69 1.76
CA GLN A 60 -10.78 -15.18 3.14
C GLN A 60 -10.67 -13.65 3.21
N ILE A 61 -9.83 -13.01 2.39
CA ILE A 61 -9.76 -11.54 2.28
C ILE A 61 -11.08 -10.96 1.76
N THR A 62 -11.74 -11.66 0.84
CA THR A 62 -13.05 -11.22 0.28
C THR A 62 -14.17 -11.42 1.29
N GLU A 63 -14.12 -12.45 2.13
CA GLU A 63 -15.12 -12.76 3.16
C GLU A 63 -14.99 -11.81 4.37
N ASP A 64 -13.75 -11.54 4.81
CA ASP A 64 -13.44 -10.53 5.84
C ASP A 64 -13.78 -9.11 5.37
N ALA A 65 -13.52 -8.81 4.09
CA ALA A 65 -13.96 -7.55 3.48
C ALA A 65 -15.49 -7.45 3.47
N LYS A 66 -16.24 -8.50 3.11
CA LYS A 66 -17.72 -8.51 3.14
C LYS A 66 -18.26 -8.31 4.57
N GLY A 67 -17.63 -8.94 5.57
CA GLY A 67 -18.00 -8.81 6.99
C GLY A 67 -17.79 -7.38 7.53
N PHE A 68 -16.68 -6.74 7.15
CA PHE A 68 -16.39 -5.34 7.50
C PHE A 68 -17.27 -4.34 6.74
N LEU A 69 -17.55 -4.58 5.46
CA LEU A 69 -18.42 -3.73 4.64
C LEU A 69 -19.88 -3.75 5.11
N GLY A 70 -20.34 -4.88 5.68
CA GLY A 70 -21.70 -5.02 6.25
C GLY A 70 -21.99 -4.16 7.48
N THR A 71 -20.97 -3.61 8.16
CA THR A 71 -21.14 -2.72 9.32
C THR A 71 -21.14 -1.22 8.97
N LEU A 72 -20.91 -0.88 7.70
CA LEU A 72 -20.73 0.50 7.23
C LEU A 72 -22.00 1.11 6.60
N PHE A 73 -23.17 0.48 6.74
CA PHE A 73 -24.42 1.01 6.18
C PHE A 73 -24.71 2.42 6.72
N GLY A 74 -24.57 3.41 5.81
CA GLY A 74 -24.66 4.85 6.09
C GLY A 74 -23.42 5.65 5.65
N LEU A 75 -22.30 4.99 5.34
CA LEU A 75 -21.06 5.60 4.88
C LEU A 75 -20.92 5.43 3.37
N LYS A 76 -20.69 6.54 2.65
CA LYS A 76 -20.36 6.46 1.22
C LYS A 76 -18.97 5.86 1.07
N THR A 77 -18.88 4.77 0.32
CA THR A 77 -17.62 4.04 0.14
C THR A 77 -17.12 4.24 -1.28
N TYR A 78 -15.83 4.52 -1.45
CA TYR A 78 -15.19 4.52 -2.76
C TYR A 78 -14.07 3.50 -2.79
N VAL A 79 -14.04 2.70 -3.86
CA VAL A 79 -12.99 1.72 -4.10
C VAL A 79 -12.17 2.17 -5.30
N GLY A 80 -10.85 2.15 -5.15
CA GLY A 80 -9.89 2.49 -6.18
C GLY A 80 -8.94 1.33 -6.47
N LEU A 81 -8.72 1.06 -7.75
CA LEU A 81 -7.69 0.14 -8.24
C LEU A 81 -6.72 0.96 -9.08
N ARG A 82 -5.49 1.17 -8.61
CA ARG A 82 -4.48 1.97 -9.30
C ARG A 82 -3.27 1.12 -9.65
N SER A 83 -2.77 1.29 -10.87
CA SER A 83 -1.51 0.72 -11.33
C SER A 83 -0.61 1.84 -11.82
N GLU A 84 0.62 1.90 -11.32
CA GLU A 84 1.65 2.87 -11.68
C GLU A 84 2.85 2.13 -12.27
N TYR A 85 3.42 2.65 -13.35
CA TYR A 85 4.65 2.18 -13.95
C TYR A 85 5.72 3.25 -13.82
N ASN A 86 6.80 2.92 -13.12
CA ASN A 86 7.99 3.74 -12.93
C ASN A 86 8.91 3.66 -14.16
N VAL A 87 9.29 4.81 -14.70
CA VAL A 87 10.01 4.92 -15.98
C VAL A 87 11.48 4.57 -15.81
N ILE A 88 12.14 5.07 -14.76
CA ILE A 88 13.58 4.83 -14.55
C ILE A 88 13.77 3.44 -13.98
N SER A 89 13.03 3.08 -12.93
CA SER A 89 13.18 1.76 -12.32
C SER A 89 12.64 0.62 -13.19
N SER A 90 11.78 0.92 -14.18
CA SER A 90 11.09 -0.06 -15.04
C SER A 90 10.20 -1.05 -14.27
N LEU A 91 9.56 -0.58 -13.19
CA LEU A 91 8.80 -1.44 -12.28
C LEU A 91 7.37 -0.95 -12.08
N ALA A 92 6.46 -1.90 -11.86
CA ALA A 92 5.06 -1.62 -11.62
C ALA A 92 4.75 -1.62 -10.11
N ARG A 93 3.82 -0.75 -9.71
CA ARG A 93 3.23 -0.70 -8.38
C ARG A 93 1.72 -0.76 -8.49
N HIS A 94 1.11 -1.57 -7.63
CA HIS A 94 -0.32 -1.79 -7.63
C HIS A 94 -0.91 -1.37 -6.29
N TYR A 95 -2.00 -0.63 -6.35
CA TYR A 95 -2.68 -0.06 -5.20
C TYR A 95 -4.15 -0.46 -5.20
N ILE A 96 -4.64 -0.92 -4.05
CA ILE A 96 -6.07 -1.08 -3.78
C ILE A 96 -6.41 -0.12 -2.66
N SER A 97 -7.32 0.82 -2.91
CA SER A 97 -7.73 1.84 -1.94
C SER A 97 -9.21 1.76 -1.63
N VAL A 98 -9.56 2.00 -0.37
CA VAL A 98 -10.92 2.15 0.12
C VAL A 98 -11.01 3.48 0.86
N GLU A 99 -11.90 4.36 0.42
CA GLU A 99 -12.26 5.59 1.12
C GLU A 99 -13.60 5.42 1.81
N LEU A 100 -13.63 5.62 3.13
CA LEU A 100 -14.84 5.55 3.95
C LEU A 100 -15.28 6.96 4.32
N HIS A 101 -16.25 7.51 3.60
CA HIS A 101 -16.74 8.87 3.82
C HIS A 101 -17.75 8.89 4.97
N THR A 102 -17.33 9.47 6.08
CA THR A 102 -18.15 9.62 7.30
C THR A 102 -19.00 10.89 7.30
N ARG A 103 -18.56 11.89 6.55
CA ARG A 103 -19.27 13.15 6.31
C ARG A 103 -18.91 13.66 4.91
N PRO A 104 -19.68 14.59 4.34
CA PRO A 104 -19.31 15.22 3.06
C PRO A 104 -17.92 15.86 3.06
N ASP A 105 -17.41 16.28 4.22
CA ASP A 105 -16.10 16.91 4.39
C ASP A 105 -15.01 15.98 4.96
N LYS A 106 -15.29 14.70 5.23
CA LYS A 106 -14.34 13.79 5.93
C LYS A 106 -14.42 12.35 5.48
N TYR A 107 -13.25 11.75 5.25
CA TYR A 107 -13.13 10.32 4.99
C TYR A 107 -11.90 9.72 5.67
N TYR A 108 -11.92 8.40 5.81
CA TYR A 108 -10.73 7.60 6.14
C TYR A 108 -10.27 6.87 4.88
N LEU A 109 -8.98 6.94 4.58
CA LEU A 109 -8.34 6.22 3.48
C LEU A 109 -7.61 5.00 4.03
N ILE A 110 -7.97 3.83 3.50
CA ILE A 110 -7.24 2.57 3.68
C ILE A 110 -6.67 2.22 2.31
N GLU A 111 -5.37 1.97 2.21
CA GLU A 111 -4.77 1.58 0.93
C GLU A 111 -3.70 0.51 1.14
N ILE A 112 -3.68 -0.47 0.25
CA ILE A 112 -2.72 -1.56 0.20
C ILE A 112 -1.89 -1.36 -1.05
N GLU A 113 -0.56 -1.44 -0.92
CA GLU A 113 0.40 -1.30 -2.00
C GLU A 113 1.24 -2.56 -2.15
N LYS A 114 1.39 -3.03 -3.38
CA LYS A 114 2.32 -4.09 -3.76
C LYS A 114 3.22 -3.56 -4.87
N GLY A 115 4.51 -3.55 -4.61
CA GLY A 115 5.52 -3.02 -5.52
C GLY A 115 6.90 -3.61 -5.25
N PRO A 116 7.89 -3.27 -6.09
CA PRO A 116 9.22 -3.89 -6.07
C PRO A 116 10.08 -3.48 -4.87
N ARG A 117 9.68 -2.44 -4.13
CA ARG A 117 10.49 -1.88 -3.05
C ARG A 117 10.45 -2.70 -1.77
N GLY A 118 9.53 -3.65 -1.66
CA GLY A 118 9.36 -4.47 -0.46
C GLY A 118 9.20 -3.62 0.81
N ASN A 119 9.66 -4.15 1.94
CA ASN A 119 9.63 -3.50 3.25
C ASN A 119 10.80 -2.52 3.44
N TYR A 120 10.84 -1.85 4.59
CA TYR A 120 12.03 -1.13 5.02
C TYR A 120 13.25 -2.06 5.10
N PRO A 121 14.44 -1.62 4.65
CA PRO A 121 15.64 -2.43 4.72
C PRO A 121 16.00 -2.76 6.17
N GLU A 122 16.19 -4.04 6.46
CA GLU A 122 16.78 -4.50 7.69
C GLU A 122 18.30 -4.37 7.59
N VAL A 123 18.87 -3.43 8.35
CA VAL A 123 20.31 -3.17 8.36
C VAL A 123 20.95 -3.85 9.56
N THR A 124 21.85 -4.80 9.29
CA THR A 124 22.64 -5.49 10.31
C THR A 124 24.13 -5.25 10.08
N LEU A 125 24.88 -5.13 11.17
CA LEU A 125 26.35 -5.12 11.13
C LEU A 125 26.83 -6.54 11.42
N VAL A 126 27.42 -7.17 10.41
CA VAL A 126 27.96 -8.53 10.50
C VAL A 126 29.47 -8.44 10.57
N HIS A 127 30.06 -8.94 11.65
CA HIS A 127 31.51 -9.13 11.75
C HIS A 127 31.91 -10.35 10.92
N ASP A 128 32.79 -10.17 9.94
CA ASP A 128 33.34 -11.27 9.13
C ASP A 128 34.86 -11.35 9.32
N PRO A 129 35.33 -12.18 10.29
CA PRO A 129 36.75 -12.30 10.58
C PRO A 129 37.55 -13.00 9.47
N THR A 130 36.90 -13.52 8.41
CA THR A 130 37.57 -14.18 7.28
C THR A 130 38.08 -13.20 6.24
N VAL A 131 37.54 -11.97 6.21
CA VAL A 131 37.96 -10.90 5.30
C VAL A 131 39.00 -9.98 5.97
N ASP A 132 38.79 -9.63 7.25
CA ASP A 132 39.73 -8.87 8.10
C ASP A 132 39.25 -8.92 9.57
N PRO A 133 40.12 -9.25 10.56
CA PRO A 133 39.73 -9.40 11.97
C PRO A 133 39.06 -8.17 12.61
N ASP A 134 39.24 -6.95 12.06
CA ASP A 134 38.62 -5.71 12.58
C ASP A 134 37.50 -5.14 11.69
N ASN A 135 37.01 -5.90 10.70
CA ASN A 135 36.13 -5.35 9.67
C ASN A 135 34.66 -5.76 9.85
N TRP A 136 33.78 -4.77 9.76
CA TRP A 136 32.33 -4.93 9.92
C TRP A 136 31.65 -4.73 8.57
N ILE A 137 30.90 -5.72 8.13
CA ILE A 137 30.12 -5.68 6.90
C ILE A 137 28.71 -5.19 7.24
N ARG A 138 28.30 -4.06 6.67
CA ARG A 138 26.91 -3.60 6.72
C ARG A 138 26.08 -4.41 5.72
N LYS A 139 25.23 -5.31 6.22
CA LYS A 139 24.29 -6.09 5.42
C LYS A 139 22.91 -5.42 5.47
N SER A 140 22.35 -5.13 4.30
CA SER A 140 21.00 -4.56 4.17
C SER A 140 20.12 -5.55 3.43
N VAL A 141 19.03 -6.01 4.07
CA VAL A 141 18.09 -6.99 3.50
C VAL A 141 16.73 -6.33 3.33
N ILE A 142 16.21 -6.34 2.11
CA ILE A 142 14.87 -5.84 1.79
C ILE A 142 13.96 -7.05 1.58
N HIS A 143 13.02 -7.25 2.49
CA HIS A 143 12.03 -8.32 2.38
C HIS A 143 10.91 -7.89 1.43
N ASP A 144 10.49 -8.76 0.52
CA ASP A 144 9.27 -8.51 -0.26
C ASP A 144 8.07 -8.47 0.69
N SER A 145 7.33 -7.35 0.70
CA SER A 145 6.18 -7.16 1.57
C SER A 145 5.16 -6.25 0.92
N ILE A 146 3.94 -6.31 1.45
CA ILE A 146 2.88 -5.36 1.15
C ILE A 146 3.06 -4.14 2.06
N ARG A 147 2.77 -2.94 1.56
CA ARG A 147 2.75 -1.70 2.35
C ARG A 147 1.32 -1.24 2.61
N PHE A 148 1.09 -0.63 3.78
CA PHE A 148 -0.24 -0.23 4.23
C PHE A 148 -0.34 1.28 4.45
N THR A 149 -1.44 1.87 4.03
CA THR A 149 -1.78 3.28 4.23
C THR A 149 -3.06 3.35 5.05
N PHE A 150 -3.05 4.18 6.09
CA PHE A 150 -4.22 4.51 6.90
C PHE A 150 -4.20 6.00 7.22
N GLN A 151 -5.02 6.80 6.54
CA GLN A 151 -5.03 8.25 6.70
C GLN A 151 -6.43 8.76 7.04
N PHE A 152 -6.48 9.76 7.92
CA PHE A 152 -7.65 10.61 8.04
C PHE A 152 -7.55 11.75 7.02
N ALA A 153 -8.65 12.05 6.36
CA ALA A 153 -8.74 13.12 5.38
C ALA A 153 -9.86 14.09 5.73
N LYS A 154 -9.57 15.39 5.59
CA LYS A 154 -10.54 16.47 5.77
C LYS A 154 -10.51 17.42 4.57
N ARG A 155 -11.69 17.64 4.00
CA ARG A 155 -11.92 18.47 2.82
C ARG A 155 -12.33 19.89 3.22
N PHE A 156 -11.77 20.87 2.52
CA PHE A 156 -12.01 22.30 2.64
C PHE A 156 -12.25 22.87 1.23
N GLY A 157 -13.50 22.81 0.77
CA GLY A 157 -13.82 23.16 -0.62
C GLY A 157 -13.17 22.17 -1.58
N ASP A 158 -12.23 22.63 -2.40
CA ASP A 158 -11.54 21.82 -3.41
C ASP A 158 -10.20 21.24 -2.91
N VAL A 159 -9.76 21.64 -1.71
CA VAL A 159 -8.52 21.14 -1.09
C VAL A 159 -8.87 20.08 -0.06
N THR A 160 -8.15 18.96 -0.05
CA THR A 160 -8.24 17.95 1.01
C THR A 160 -6.89 17.79 1.69
N LEU A 161 -6.86 17.88 3.02
CA LEU A 161 -5.68 17.57 3.82
C LEU A 161 -5.78 16.14 4.35
N ARG A 162 -4.71 15.38 4.23
CA ARG A 162 -4.57 13.99 4.69
C ARG A 162 -3.44 13.92 5.72
N TYR A 163 -3.63 13.15 6.79
CA TYR A 163 -2.55 12.80 7.72
C TYR A 163 -2.76 11.39 8.27
N GLY A 164 -1.66 10.70 8.57
CA GLY A 164 -1.69 9.37 9.17
C GLY A 164 -0.53 8.52 8.70
N LEU A 165 -0.80 7.24 8.47
CA LEU A 165 0.17 6.30 7.92
C LEU A 165 0.06 6.28 6.38
N LYS A 166 1.19 6.38 5.68
CA LYS A 166 1.33 6.25 4.23
C LYS A 166 2.44 5.26 3.94
N GLU A 167 2.15 4.21 3.17
CA GLU A 167 3.12 3.18 2.78
C GLU A 167 3.94 2.64 3.98
N SER A 168 3.24 2.31 5.06
CA SER A 168 3.75 1.82 6.35
C SER A 168 4.63 2.81 7.14
N THR A 169 4.59 4.10 6.80
CA THR A 169 5.29 5.19 7.53
C THR A 169 4.37 6.32 7.92
N GLY A 170 4.83 7.26 8.74
CA GLY A 170 4.13 8.52 8.95
C GLY A 170 4.13 9.38 7.70
N GLY A 171 3.00 10.02 7.39
CA GLY A 171 2.90 10.92 6.25
C GLY A 171 1.74 11.91 6.32
N ILE A 172 1.90 12.99 5.56
CA ILE A 172 0.88 14.00 5.31
C ILE A 172 0.66 14.14 3.80
N GLY A 173 -0.55 14.52 3.41
CA GLY A 173 -0.89 14.71 2.01
C GLY A 173 -1.83 15.89 1.79
N VAL A 174 -1.77 16.46 0.59
CA VAL A 174 -2.69 17.48 0.11
C VAL A 174 -3.21 17.01 -1.24
N ASP A 175 -4.53 16.98 -1.38
CA ASP A 175 -5.19 16.79 -2.67
C ASP A 175 -5.88 18.09 -3.10
N TYR A 176 -5.92 18.34 -4.39
CA TYR A 176 -6.68 19.43 -5.00
C TYR A 176 -7.54 18.89 -6.15
N ASP A 177 -8.86 18.98 -5.97
CA ASP A 177 -9.86 18.48 -6.92
C ASP A 177 -10.32 19.63 -7.84
N LEU A 178 -10.19 19.43 -9.15
CA LEU A 178 -10.50 20.41 -10.18
C LEU A 178 -11.44 19.80 -11.23
N ILE A 179 -12.16 20.68 -11.95
CA ILE A 179 -12.90 20.30 -13.16
C ILE A 179 -12.22 20.96 -14.37
N MET A 180 -11.73 20.15 -15.30
CA MET A 180 -11.11 20.58 -16.54
C MET A 180 -11.89 20.01 -17.73
N GLY A 181 -12.54 20.88 -18.52
CA GLY A 181 -13.32 20.46 -19.68
C GLY A 181 -14.48 19.52 -19.34
N GLY A 182 -15.10 19.71 -18.17
CA GLY A 182 -16.21 18.87 -17.68
C GLY A 182 -15.77 17.51 -17.10
N ARG A 183 -14.47 17.28 -16.92
CA ARG A 183 -13.88 16.05 -16.38
C ARG A 183 -13.09 16.33 -15.11
N ALA A 184 -13.04 15.37 -14.20
CA ALA A 184 -12.28 15.52 -12.96
C ALA A 184 -10.76 15.48 -13.20
N LEU A 185 -10.05 16.42 -12.59
CA LEU A 185 -8.59 16.43 -12.47
C LEU A 185 -8.25 16.48 -10.98
N LYS A 186 -7.54 15.48 -10.48
CA LYS A 186 -7.04 15.45 -9.10
C LYS A 186 -5.54 15.65 -9.09
N LEU A 187 -5.08 16.66 -8.36
CA LEU A 187 -3.66 16.85 -8.06
C LEU A 187 -3.40 16.36 -6.63
N GLN A 188 -2.28 15.67 -6.42
CA GLN A 188 -1.91 15.12 -5.11
C GLN A 188 -0.44 15.45 -4.82
N ALA A 189 -0.16 15.81 -3.57
CA ALA A 189 1.16 15.96 -3.03
C ALA A 189 1.22 15.22 -1.69
N ASP A 190 2.08 14.20 -1.58
CA ASP A 190 2.29 13.41 -0.37
C ASP A 190 3.74 13.59 0.11
N VAL A 191 3.92 13.76 1.42
CA VAL A 191 5.22 13.78 2.10
C VAL A 191 5.19 12.71 3.19
N PHE A 192 6.06 11.72 3.09
CA PHE A 192 6.08 10.56 3.98
C PHE A 192 7.48 9.97 4.04
N ASP A 193 7.66 8.88 4.80
CA ASP A 193 8.96 8.22 4.95
C ASP A 193 10.07 9.20 5.39
N ALA A 194 9.80 9.94 6.47
CA ALA A 194 10.77 10.83 7.07
C ALA A 194 11.63 10.04 8.08
N THR A 195 12.86 9.72 7.69
CA THR A 195 13.88 9.18 8.59
C THR A 195 14.81 10.30 9.07
N PHE A 196 15.61 10.05 10.11
CA PHE A 196 16.54 11.06 10.63
C PHE A 196 17.71 11.34 9.67
N ASP A 197 18.06 10.35 8.84
CA ASP A 197 19.29 10.36 8.04
C ASP A 197 19.06 10.69 6.55
N ASP A 198 17.81 10.75 6.08
CA ASP A 198 17.47 11.02 4.67
C ASP A 198 16.41 12.11 4.51
N LEU A 199 16.33 12.69 3.29
CA LEU A 199 15.25 13.61 2.94
C LEU A 199 13.92 12.85 2.85
N PRO A 200 12.81 13.47 3.30
CA PRO A 200 11.51 12.82 3.25
C PRO A 200 11.10 12.56 1.80
N ARG A 201 10.40 11.45 1.59
CA ARG A 201 9.86 11.11 0.28
C ARG A 201 8.70 12.03 -0.07
N VAL A 202 8.88 12.78 -1.14
CA VAL A 202 7.84 13.66 -1.70
C VAL A 202 7.33 13.05 -3.01
N LYS A 203 6.05 12.71 -3.05
CA LYS A 203 5.36 12.21 -4.25
C LYS A 203 4.35 13.25 -4.73
N LEU A 204 4.46 13.66 -5.98
CA LEU A 204 3.48 14.50 -6.66
C LEU A 204 2.80 13.69 -7.75
N ALA A 205 1.47 13.76 -7.82
CA ALA A 205 0.68 13.04 -8.81
C ALA A 205 -0.42 13.93 -9.40
N ALA A 206 -0.75 13.70 -10.66
CA ALA A 206 -1.95 14.21 -11.31
C ALA A 206 -2.75 13.02 -11.87
N ALA A 207 -4.06 13.00 -11.63
CA ALA A 207 -4.97 12.00 -12.16
C ALA A 207 -6.11 12.69 -12.91
N PHE A 208 -6.25 12.39 -14.20
CA PHE A 208 -7.26 12.96 -15.07
C PHE A 208 -8.27 11.90 -15.47
N GLU A 209 -9.55 12.17 -15.21
CA GLU A 209 -10.66 11.32 -15.64
C GLU A 209 -10.78 11.38 -17.16
N VAL A 210 -10.59 10.26 -17.85
CA VAL A 210 -10.74 10.20 -19.32
C VAL A 210 -12.13 9.70 -19.69
N PHE A 211 -12.60 8.69 -18.95
CA PHE A 211 -13.95 8.14 -19.00
C PHE A 211 -14.49 8.03 -17.58
N ARG A 212 -15.81 7.87 -17.44
CA ARG A 212 -16.42 7.61 -16.13
C ARG A 212 -15.69 6.46 -15.43
N HIS A 213 -15.26 6.71 -14.20
CA HIS A 213 -14.54 5.75 -13.35
C HIS A 213 -13.12 5.41 -13.81
N PHE A 214 -12.64 5.90 -14.96
CA PHE A 214 -11.31 5.59 -15.49
C PHE A 214 -10.45 6.85 -15.60
N TYR A 215 -9.33 6.82 -14.89
CA TYR A 215 -8.36 7.89 -14.80
C TYR A 215 -7.05 7.43 -15.42
N ILE A 216 -6.42 8.32 -16.18
CA ILE A 216 -4.98 8.24 -16.43
C ILE A 216 -4.27 9.10 -15.40
N LEU A 217 -3.09 8.68 -14.98
CA LEU A 217 -2.33 9.41 -13.98
C LEU A 217 -0.85 9.41 -14.32
N GLY A 218 -0.16 10.42 -13.80
CA GLY A 218 1.29 10.51 -13.90
C GLY A 218 1.83 11.47 -12.85
N GLY A 219 3.13 11.39 -12.61
CA GLY A 219 3.74 12.15 -11.55
C GLY A 219 5.22 11.88 -11.37
N VAL A 220 5.72 12.40 -10.26
CA VAL A 220 7.09 12.22 -9.80
C VAL A 220 7.05 11.67 -8.39
N ASP A 221 7.83 10.63 -8.16
CA ASP A 221 8.04 10.04 -6.85
C ASP A 221 9.45 10.39 -6.38
N GLU A 222 9.65 10.42 -5.06
CA GLU A 222 10.93 10.77 -4.45
C GLU A 222 11.53 12.09 -4.97
N LEU A 223 10.69 13.12 -5.17
CA LEU A 223 11.08 14.38 -5.79
C LEU A 223 12.33 15.03 -5.17
N LEU A 224 12.56 14.85 -3.87
CA LEU A 224 13.70 15.42 -3.14
C LEU A 224 14.97 14.56 -3.18
N ASN A 225 14.87 13.27 -3.50
CA ASN A 225 15.98 12.33 -3.47
C ASN A 225 16.61 12.19 -4.86
N SER A 226 17.94 12.25 -4.95
CA SER A 226 18.62 12.08 -6.23
C SER A 226 18.50 10.62 -6.72
N PRO A 227 18.32 10.39 -8.03
CA PRO A 227 18.25 9.04 -8.57
C PRO A 227 19.62 8.35 -8.45
N GLU A 228 19.64 7.19 -7.82
CA GLU A 228 20.83 6.37 -7.61
C GLU A 228 20.55 4.90 -7.93
N THR A 229 21.62 4.11 -8.03
CA THR A 229 21.52 2.68 -8.37
C THR A 229 22.40 1.87 -7.44
N LEU A 230 21.80 0.95 -6.71
CA LEU A 230 22.52 -0.06 -5.95
C LEU A 230 22.82 -1.25 -6.85
N GLN A 231 24.09 -1.61 -6.94
CA GLN A 231 24.51 -2.88 -7.52
C GLN A 231 24.19 -3.98 -6.50
N ILE A 232 23.39 -4.96 -6.89
CA ILE A 232 23.06 -6.08 -6.01
C ILE A 232 24.15 -7.14 -6.20
N ILE A 233 24.83 -7.49 -5.10
CA ILE A 233 25.73 -8.64 -5.10
C ILE A 233 24.86 -9.88 -5.28
N LYS A 234 24.91 -10.46 -6.49
CA LYS A 234 24.20 -11.68 -6.82
C LYS A 234 24.73 -12.79 -5.91
N GLY A 235 23.83 -13.50 -5.23
CA GLY A 235 24.16 -14.71 -4.48
C GLY A 235 24.60 -15.85 -5.40
N THR A 236 24.48 -17.10 -4.94
CA THR A 236 24.90 -18.29 -5.70
C THR A 236 24.31 -18.31 -7.11
N ALA A 237 25.16 -18.52 -8.11
CA ALA A 237 24.76 -18.63 -9.51
C ALA A 237 23.73 -19.77 -9.68
N GLY A 238 22.52 -19.44 -10.14
CA GLY A 238 21.49 -20.43 -10.48
C GLY A 238 20.05 -20.04 -10.17
N VAL A 239 19.82 -19.04 -9.31
CA VAL A 239 18.46 -18.53 -9.02
C VAL A 239 18.17 -17.32 -9.92
N PRO A 240 17.04 -17.29 -10.65
CA PRO A 240 16.61 -16.09 -11.36
C PRO A 240 16.49 -14.92 -10.38
N VAL A 241 17.37 -13.93 -10.52
CA VAL A 241 17.31 -12.69 -9.74
C VAL A 241 16.46 -11.69 -10.51
N GLN A 242 15.44 -11.13 -9.83
CA GLN A 242 14.58 -10.09 -10.41
C GLN A 242 15.31 -8.73 -10.52
N PHE A 243 16.46 -8.56 -9.87
CA PHE A 243 17.15 -7.28 -9.78
C PHE A 243 18.68 -7.47 -9.85
N ASP A 244 19.26 -7.22 -11.03
CA ASP A 244 20.72 -7.08 -11.18
C ASP A 244 21.19 -5.72 -10.63
N THR A 245 20.30 -4.73 -10.68
CA THR A 245 20.47 -3.36 -10.18
C THR A 245 19.17 -2.90 -9.55
N PHE A 246 19.24 -2.20 -8.40
CA PHE A 246 18.09 -1.60 -7.74
C PHE A 246 18.14 -0.07 -7.88
N HIS A 247 17.18 0.48 -8.61
CA HIS A 247 17.03 1.93 -8.77
C HIS A 247 16.20 2.51 -7.62
N TYR A 248 16.72 3.55 -6.98
CA TYR A 248 16.05 4.28 -5.90
C TYR A 248 16.27 5.79 -6.08
N GLY A 249 15.52 6.61 -5.33
CA GLY A 249 15.50 8.05 -5.54
C GLY A 249 14.46 8.47 -6.57
N ARG A 250 14.55 9.73 -7.02
CA ARG A 250 13.57 10.38 -7.89
C ARG A 250 13.28 9.57 -9.15
N ASP A 251 12.00 9.32 -9.37
CA ASP A 251 11.51 8.60 -10.54
C ASP A 251 10.20 9.21 -11.05
N TYR A 252 9.92 9.02 -12.32
CA TYR A 252 8.69 9.43 -12.96
C TYR A 252 7.79 8.22 -13.14
N PHE A 253 6.49 8.41 -12.99
CA PHE A 253 5.54 7.34 -13.22
C PHE A 253 4.38 7.81 -14.08
N PHE A 254 3.80 6.85 -14.79
CA PHE A 254 2.49 6.98 -15.44
C PHE A 254 1.66 5.75 -15.12
N GLY A 255 0.35 5.84 -15.26
CA GLY A 255 -0.52 4.75 -14.87
C GLY A 255 -1.98 4.99 -15.16
N ALA A 256 -2.79 4.10 -14.63
CA ALA A 256 -4.23 4.18 -14.71
C ALA A 256 -4.87 3.85 -13.37
N MET A 257 -6.07 4.40 -13.14
CA MET A 257 -6.87 4.12 -11.96
C MET A 257 -8.32 3.90 -12.36
N LEU A 258 -8.92 2.84 -11.83
CA LEU A 258 -10.36 2.66 -11.78
C LEU A 258 -10.87 3.13 -10.41
N ARG A 259 -11.96 3.90 -10.38
CA ARG A 259 -12.57 4.38 -9.13
C ARG A 259 -14.09 4.26 -9.18
N PHE A 260 -14.64 3.51 -8.24
CA PHE A 260 -16.07 3.21 -8.12
C PHE A 260 -16.61 3.73 -6.79
N ASN A 261 -17.86 4.15 -6.77
CA ASN A 261 -18.59 4.36 -5.52
C ASN A 261 -19.36 3.09 -5.14
N ASP A 262 -20.02 3.11 -3.99
CA ASP A 262 -20.85 2.03 -3.46
C ASP A 262 -22.03 1.67 -4.36
N GLU A 263 -22.66 2.65 -5.01
CA GLU A 263 -23.76 2.44 -5.97
C GLU A 263 -23.30 1.65 -7.20
N ASP A 264 -22.13 1.97 -7.76
CA ASP A 264 -21.55 1.32 -8.93
C ASP A 264 -20.99 -0.09 -8.59
N LEU A 265 -20.43 -0.25 -7.39
CA LEU A 265 -19.85 -1.51 -6.94
C LEU A 265 -20.93 -2.59 -6.74
N ALA A 266 -22.09 -2.21 -6.21
CA ALA A 266 -23.23 -3.12 -6.08
C ALA A 266 -23.70 -3.65 -7.46
N ALA A 267 -23.71 -2.79 -8.48
CA ALA A 267 -24.07 -3.17 -9.85
C ALA A 267 -23.03 -4.13 -10.46
N LEU A 268 -21.74 -3.85 -10.30
CA LEU A 268 -20.64 -4.71 -10.78
C LEU A 268 -20.62 -6.08 -10.08
N LEU A 269 -20.84 -6.14 -8.76
CA LEU A 269 -20.88 -7.39 -8.01
C LEU A 269 -22.14 -8.22 -8.33
N THR A 270 -23.26 -7.57 -8.64
CA THR A 270 -24.50 -8.26 -9.06
C THR A 270 -24.34 -8.88 -10.47
N VAL A 271 -23.66 -8.19 -11.38
CA VAL A 271 -23.38 -8.69 -12.74
C VAL A 271 -22.24 -9.73 -12.73
N GLY A 272 -21.18 -9.51 -11.97
CA GLY A 272 -20.07 -10.45 -11.81
C GLY A 272 -20.50 -11.72 -11.07
N GLY A 273 -21.28 -11.60 -10.00
CA GLY A 273 -21.83 -12.74 -9.25
C GLY A 273 -22.80 -13.60 -10.08
N SER A 274 -23.54 -12.99 -11.01
CA SER A 274 -24.41 -13.73 -11.94
C SER A 274 -23.64 -14.38 -13.09
N ALA A 275 -22.55 -13.78 -13.57
CA ALA A 275 -21.65 -14.39 -14.56
C ALA A 275 -20.88 -15.60 -13.99
N VAL A 276 -20.39 -15.50 -12.75
CA VAL A 276 -19.72 -16.62 -12.06
C VAL A 276 -20.72 -17.73 -11.69
N GLY A 277 -21.93 -17.39 -11.24
CA GLY A 277 -22.99 -18.37 -10.97
C GLY A 277 -23.57 -19.05 -12.21
N GLY A 278 -23.46 -18.43 -13.39
CA GLY A 278 -23.85 -19.02 -14.68
C GLY A 278 -22.79 -19.92 -15.30
N ALA A 279 -21.50 -19.68 -15.03
CA ALA A 279 -20.39 -20.52 -15.48
C ALA A 279 -20.19 -21.77 -14.61
N ALA A 280 -20.81 -21.82 -13.42
CA ALA A 280 -20.79 -22.96 -12.49
C ALA A 280 -22.01 -23.90 -12.63
N LYS A 281 -22.75 -23.83 -13.74
CA LYS A 281 -23.83 -24.78 -14.09
C LYS A 281 -23.50 -25.60 -15.33
#